data_AF-A0A068B5M4-F1
#
_entry.id   AF-A0A068B5M4-F1
#
_cell.length_a   1.000
_cell.length_b   1.000
_cell.length_c   1.000
_cell.angle_alpha   90.00
_cell.angle_beta   90.00
_cell.angle_gamma   90.00
#
_symmetry.space_group_name_H-M   'P 1'
#
loop_
_entity.id
_entity.type
_entity.pdbx_description
1 polymer ?
#
loop_
_entity_poly.entity_id
_entity_poly.type
_entity_poly.pdbx_seq_one_letter_code
_entity_poly.pdbx_strand_id
1 'polypeptide(L)' 'LVSQAPAFSLREFTVKKGDEVTLILTNLDKVEDLTHGFAIPKYNINFIVNPLETKSVTFKADKPGVYWAYCTHFCHAMHL' A
#
# COMPACT_ATOMS: atom_id res chain seq x y z
N LEU A 1 -4.69 4.48 5.04
CA LEU A 1 -3.95 5.31 4.06
C LEU A 1 -4.76 5.40 2.78
N VAL A 2 -4.48 6.38 1.93
CA VAL A 2 -5.17 6.60 0.65
C VAL A 2 -4.17 6.47 -0.50
N SER A 3 -4.60 5.93 -1.64
CA SER A 3 -3.91 6.07 -2.92
C SER A 3 -4.67 7.00 -3.86
N GLN A 4 -3.94 7.91 -4.50
CA GLN A 4 -4.38 8.67 -5.66
C GLN A 4 -3.16 8.87 -6.54
N ALA A 5 -3.18 8.38 -7.78
CA ALA A 5 -1.99 8.37 -8.64
C ALA A 5 -1.35 9.78 -8.73
N PRO A 6 0.00 9.88 -8.57
CA PRO A 6 0.99 8.80 -8.45
C PRO A 6 1.34 8.37 -7.01
N ALA A 7 0.65 8.86 -5.98
CA ALA A 7 1.15 8.80 -4.60
C ALA A 7 0.22 8.07 -3.61
N PHE A 8 0.84 7.46 -2.60
CA PHE A 8 0.17 7.19 -1.34
C PHE A 8 0.19 8.44 -0.46
N SER A 9 -0.87 8.65 0.32
CA SER A 9 -1.01 9.80 1.21
C SER A 9 0.04 9.84 2.33
N LEU A 10 0.54 8.67 2.75
CA LEU A 10 1.60 8.54 3.75
C LEU A 10 2.89 8.15 3.06
N ARG A 11 3.94 8.95 3.24
CA ARG A 11 5.29 8.64 2.72
C ARG A 11 6.04 7.63 3.59
N GLU A 12 5.79 7.67 4.90
CA GLU A 12 6.35 6.74 5.87
C GLU A 12 5.42 6.65 7.10
N PHE A 13 5.57 5.56 7.85
CA PHE A 13 4.96 5.37 9.16
C PHE A 13 5.85 4.44 9.98
N THR A 14 5.84 4.61 11.31
CA THR A 14 6.66 3.82 12.23
C THR A 14 5.79 2.93 13.09
N VAL A 15 6.20 1.67 13.24
CA VAL A 15 5.59 0.68 14.14
C VAL A 15 6.69 0.04 15.00
N LYS A 16 6.30 -0.64 16.07
CA LYS A 16 7.25 -1.37 16.92
C LYS A 16 7.35 -2.82 16.46
N LYS A 17 8.52 -3.42 16.66
CA LYS A 17 8.70 -4.86 16.45
C LYS A 17 7.72 -5.63 17.35
N GLY A 18 6.94 -6.51 16.74
CA GLY A 18 5.96 -7.35 17.42
C GLY A 18 4.53 -6.83 17.33
N ASP A 19 4.31 -5.60 16.87
CA ASP A 19 2.98 -5.04 16.66
C ASP A 19 2.19 -5.87 15.65
N GLU A 20 0.91 -6.08 15.93
CA GLU A 20 -0.07 -6.51 14.93
C GLU A 20 -0.59 -5.28 14.21
N VAL A 21 -0.31 -5.20 12.91
CA VAL A 21 -0.57 -4.02 12.09
C VAL A 21 -1.62 -4.37 11.06
N THR A 22 -2.73 -3.62 11.06
CA THR A 22 -3.73 -3.66 9.99
C THR A 22 -3.56 -2.44 9.10
N LEU A 23 -3.14 -2.67 7.86
CA LEU A 23 -3.12 -1.64 6.83
C LEU A 23 -4.46 -1.62 6.11
N ILE A 24 -5.07 -0.45 6.03
CA ILE A 24 -6.31 -0.20 5.30
C ILE A 24 -6.00 0.82 4.22
N LEU A 25 -6.18 0.43 2.96
CA LEU A 25 -5.90 1.25 1.78
C LEU A 25 -7.18 1.47 0.98
N THR A 26 -7.50 2.74 0.72
CA THR A 26 -8.60 3.14 -0.16
C THR A 26 -8.03 3.84 -1.39
N ASN A 27 -8.48 3.43 -2.58
CA ASN A 27 -8.18 4.12 -3.83
C ASN A 27 -9.22 5.22 -4.08
N LEU A 28 -8.78 6.48 -4.16
CA LEU A 28 -9.65 7.64 -4.41
C LEU A 28 -9.62 8.12 -5.87
N ASP A 29 -8.94 7.42 -6.77
CA ASP A 29 -9.05 7.68 -8.19
C ASP A 29 -10.48 7.40 -8.68
N LYS A 30 -10.92 8.21 -9.63
CA LYS A 30 -12.27 8.17 -10.23
C LYS A 30 -12.25 7.77 -11.70
N VAL A 31 -11.08 7.35 -12.18
CA VAL A 31 -10.85 6.93 -13.57
C VAL A 31 -10.94 5.41 -13.61
N GLU A 32 -11.71 4.88 -14.56
CA GLU A 32 -11.82 3.44 -14.80
C GLU A 32 -10.43 2.84 -15.09
N ASP A 33 -10.22 1.60 -14.65
CA ASP A 33 -8.98 0.83 -14.84
C ASP A 33 -7.71 1.48 -14.23
N LEU A 34 -7.86 2.54 -13.44
CA LEU A 34 -6.75 3.16 -12.69
C LEU A 34 -6.51 2.39 -11.37
N THR A 35 -6.04 1.16 -11.52
CA THR A 35 -5.76 0.25 -10.40
C THR A 35 -4.40 0.53 -9.79
N HIS A 36 -4.35 0.55 -8.45
CA HIS A 36 -3.08 0.53 -7.71
C HIS A 36 -2.76 -0.88 -7.23
N GLY A 37 -1.46 -1.15 -7.09
CA GLY A 37 -0.96 -2.24 -6.29
C GLY A 37 -0.46 -1.72 -4.94
N PHE A 38 -0.32 -2.60 -3.96
CA PHE A 38 0.36 -2.30 -2.71
C PHE A 38 1.16 -3.52 -2.26
N ALA A 39 2.49 -3.36 -2.18
CA ALA A 39 3.37 -4.42 -1.73
C ALA A 39 4.30 -3.97 -0.62
N ILE A 40 4.55 -4.89 0.31
CA ILE A 40 5.63 -4.79 1.30
C ILE A 40 6.49 -6.06 1.18
N PRO A 41 7.69 -5.98 0.59
CA PRO A 41 8.59 -7.11 0.47
C PRO A 41 8.91 -7.72 1.84
N LYS A 42 9.21 -9.02 1.87
CA LYS A 42 9.56 -9.80 3.08
C LYS A 42 8.43 -10.03 4.09
N TYR A 43 7.27 -9.38 3.91
CA TYR A 43 6.04 -9.64 4.66
C TYR A 43 4.99 -10.42 3.85
N ASN A 44 5.30 -10.81 2.61
CA ASN A 44 4.38 -11.50 1.69
C ASN A 44 3.07 -10.74 1.47
N ILE A 45 3.14 -9.41 1.44
CA ILE A 45 2.01 -8.54 1.18
C ILE A 45 2.13 -8.06 -0.25
N ASN A 46 1.13 -8.42 -1.08
CA ASN A 46 0.93 -7.86 -2.40
C ASN A 46 -0.56 -8.02 -2.77
N PHE A 47 -1.25 -6.90 -2.97
CA PHE A 47 -2.64 -6.90 -3.42
C PHE A 47 -2.91 -5.68 -4.32
N ILE A 48 -3.99 -5.77 -5.10
CA ILE A 48 -4.48 -4.66 -5.93
C ILE A 48 -5.67 -3.97 -5.26
N VAL A 49 -5.87 -2.68 -5.51
CA VAL A 49 -7.05 -1.92 -5.10
C VAL A 49 -7.57 -1.10 -6.28
N ASN A 50 -8.78 -1.46 -6.74
CA ASN A 50 -9.43 -0.81 -7.88
C ASN A 50 -9.98 0.58 -7.51
N PRO A 51 -10.27 1.46 -8.48
CA PRO A 51 -10.89 2.76 -8.22
C PRO A 51 -12.08 2.67 -7.27
N LEU A 52 -12.10 3.52 -6.24
CA LEU A 52 -13.12 3.59 -5.18
C LEU A 52 -13.22 2.35 -4.27
N GLU A 53 -12.35 1.36 -4.42
CA GLU A 53 -12.28 0.19 -3.55
C GLU A 53 -11.49 0.48 -2.27
N THR A 54 -11.84 -0.23 -1.19
CA THR A 54 -11.01 -0.31 0.02
C THR A 54 -10.61 -1.76 0.28
N LYS A 55 -9.33 -2.00 0.53
CA LYS A 55 -8.81 -3.29 0.98
C LYS A 55 -7.99 -3.14 2.24
N SER A 56 -7.90 -4.22 2.99
CA SER A 56 -7.04 -4.29 4.17
C SER A 56 -6.25 -5.58 4.22
N VAL A 57 -5.11 -5.52 4.91
CA VAL A 57 -4.28 -6.67 5.24
C VAL A 57 -3.77 -6.50 6.67
N THR A 58 -3.81 -7.58 7.43
CA THR A 58 -3.24 -7.63 8.78
C THR A 58 -1.98 -8.48 8.75
N PHE A 59 -0.91 -7.98 9.35
CA PHE A 59 0.36 -8.69 9.46
C PHE A 59 1.05 -8.36 10.77
N LYS A 60 1.97 -9.22 11.19
CA LYS A 60 2.84 -8.96 12.34
C LYS A 60 4.12 -8.29 11.89
N ALA A 61 4.47 -7.14 12.46
CA ALA A 61 5.74 -6.46 12.22
C ALA A 61 6.87 -7.15 13.00
N ASP A 62 7.22 -8.38 12.63
CA ASP A 62 8.11 -9.25 13.40
C ASP A 62 9.62 -9.02 13.17
N LYS A 63 9.98 -8.26 12.13
CA LYS A 63 11.37 -7.98 11.76
C LYS A 63 11.70 -6.49 11.90
N PRO A 64 12.75 -6.12 12.66
CA PRO A 64 13.20 -4.73 12.75
C PRO A 64 13.80 -4.26 11.41
N GLY A 65 13.85 -2.95 11.22
CA GLY A 65 14.47 -2.31 10.05
C GLY A 65 13.50 -1.45 9.24
N VAL A 66 13.96 -1.00 8.07
CA VAL A 66 13.18 -0.22 7.11
C VAL A 66 12.64 -1.15 6.03
N TYR A 67 11.35 -1.04 5.75
CA TYR A 67 10.66 -1.81 4.72
C TYR A 67 9.91 -0.85 3.81
N TRP A 68 10.15 -0.96 2.51
CA TRP A 68 9.48 -0.14 1.52
C TRP A 68 8.07 -0.67 1.27
N ALA A 69 7.11 0.24 1.21
CA ALA A 69 5.80 0.00 0.64
C ALA A 69 5.72 0.73 -0.70
N TYR A 70 5.35 0.04 -1.77
CA TYR A 70 5.31 0.62 -3.12
C TYR A 70 4.16 0.07 -3.96
N CYS A 71 3.80 0.83 -5.00
CA CYS A 71 2.80 0.43 -5.97
C CYS A 71 3.40 -0.57 -6.96
N THR A 72 2.77 -1.74 -7.11
CA THR A 72 3.22 -2.78 -8.06
C THR A 72 2.57 -2.65 -9.44
N HIS A 73 1.57 -1.78 -9.59
CA HIS A 73 0.86 -1.55 -10.85
C HIS A 73 1.34 -0.26 -11.51
N PHE A 74 1.41 -0.26 -12.84
CA PHE A 74 1.67 0.94 -13.62
C PHE A 74 0.41 1.81 -13.59
N CYS A 75 0.23 2.58 -12.51
CA CYS A 75 -0.93 3.45 -12.32
C CYS A 75 -0.70 4.89 -12.82
N HIS A 76 0.57 5.25 -13.09
CA HIS A 76 0.98 6.58 -13.54
C HIS A 76 2.37 6.52 -14.20
N ALA A 77 2.72 7.52 -15.01
CA ALA A 77 4.07 7.67 -15.56
C ALA A 77 5.18 7.79 -14.49
N MET A 78 4.80 8.13 -13.25
CA MET A 78 5.69 8.26 -12.09
C MET A 78 5.33 7.21 -11.01
N HIS A 79 5.07 5.97 -11.41
CA HIS A 79 4.65 4.92 -10.47
C HIS A 79 5.81 4.33 -9.63
N LEU A 80 7.05 4.63 -9.99
CA LEU A 80 8.29 4.25 -9.29
C LEU A 80 8.79 5.41 -8.43
#